data_AF-A0A517ZI13-F1
#
_entry.id   AF-A0A517ZI13-F1
#
_cell.length_a   1.000
_cell.length_b   1.000
_cell.length_c   1.000
_cell.angle_alpha   90.00
_cell.angle_beta   90.00
_cell.angle_gamma   90.00
#
_symmetry.space_group_name_H-M   'P 1'
#
loop_
_entity.id
_entity.type
_entity.pdbx_description
1 polymer ?
#
loop_
_entity_poly.entity_id
_entity_poly.type
_entity_poly.pdbx_seq_one_letter_code
_entity_poly.pdbx_strand_id
1 'polypeptide(L)'
;MSRKSRQARPRSRADRQTEPSAYDRTTITIPRQLKARMKAAGERVNWSAVASEAFEAWLSEHANKEQPMPELPDKDDAIERLRRLQNEPEARHAGTTGRAYVLGQHWAMADAHPVELQRLEEFCAGPLLDGTWEDLKTRFSDRRKIKKLFRDFTAWVLGHKDRLHSTEEAKLYPADVEQVRRQVKPFWEERVGVEVIPGKDYGPEFLSDFSAGALAFWDEAKDKL
;
A
#
# COMPACT_ATOMS: atom_id res chain seq x y z
N MET A 1 35.52 -80.06 8.87
CA MET A 1 34.56 -79.34 8.01
C MET A 1 34.48 -77.89 8.47
N SER A 2 35.17 -76.98 7.76
CA SER A 2 35.44 -75.61 8.21
C SER A 2 34.44 -74.63 7.60
N ARG A 3 33.64 -73.95 8.44
CA ARG A 3 32.64 -72.95 8.02
C ARG A 3 33.34 -71.61 7.75
N LYS A 4 33.41 -71.21 6.47
CA LYS A 4 33.89 -69.88 6.04
C LYS A 4 32.82 -68.81 6.34
N SER A 5 33.11 -67.94 7.30
CA SER A 5 32.37 -66.70 7.57
C SER A 5 32.56 -65.71 6.42
N ARG A 6 31.46 -65.32 5.75
CA ARG A 6 31.44 -64.21 4.77
C ARG A 6 31.24 -62.89 5.53
N GLN A 7 32.28 -62.05 5.57
CA GLN A 7 32.18 -60.65 5.99
C GLN A 7 31.46 -59.83 4.91
N ALA A 8 30.39 -59.14 5.32
CA ALA A 8 29.67 -58.17 4.49
C ALA A 8 30.44 -56.85 4.46
N ARG A 9 30.72 -56.33 3.25
CA ARG A 9 31.32 -55.00 3.07
C ARG A 9 30.27 -53.91 3.28
N PRO A 10 30.56 -52.83 4.03
CA PRO A 10 29.68 -51.67 4.12
C PRO A 10 29.66 -50.93 2.77
N ARG A 11 28.46 -50.71 2.21
CA ARG A 11 28.25 -49.88 1.03
C ARG A 11 28.53 -48.42 1.39
N SER A 12 29.44 -47.78 0.65
CA SER A 12 29.82 -46.39 0.80
C SER A 12 28.62 -45.46 0.59
N ARG A 13 28.38 -44.60 1.58
CA ARG A 13 27.35 -43.57 1.63
C ARG A 13 27.84 -42.29 0.94
N ALA A 14 28.22 -42.40 -0.33
CA ALA A 14 28.73 -41.29 -1.12
C ALA A 14 28.05 -41.32 -2.49
N ASP A 15 26.83 -40.82 -2.53
CA ASP A 15 26.12 -40.30 -3.71
C ASP A 15 24.71 -39.88 -3.25
N ARG A 16 24.65 -38.84 -2.40
CA ARG A 16 23.43 -38.04 -2.30
C ARG A 16 23.46 -37.10 -3.49
N GLN A 17 22.86 -37.56 -4.58
CA GLN A 17 22.49 -36.71 -5.70
C GLN A 17 21.71 -35.53 -5.13
N THR A 18 22.21 -34.32 -5.38
CA THR A 18 21.53 -33.06 -5.11
C THR A 18 20.22 -33.11 -5.90
N GLU A 19 19.10 -33.33 -5.21
CA GLU A 19 17.77 -33.29 -5.81
C GLU A 19 17.63 -31.98 -6.62
N PRO A 20 17.27 -32.05 -7.91
CA PRO A 20 17.05 -30.85 -8.69
C PRO A 20 15.95 -30.02 -8.02
N SER A 21 16.24 -28.75 -7.75
CA SER A 21 15.35 -27.82 -7.07
C SER A 21 13.93 -27.93 -7.60
N ALA A 22 12.95 -28.06 -6.69
CA ALA A 22 11.54 -28.05 -7.05
C ALA A 22 11.23 -26.77 -7.84
N TYR A 23 10.77 -26.91 -9.09
CA TYR A 23 10.34 -25.78 -9.89
C TYR A 23 8.92 -25.36 -9.49
N ASP A 24 8.73 -24.09 -9.16
CA ASP A 24 7.39 -23.52 -8.98
C ASP A 24 6.77 -23.18 -10.33
N ARG A 25 5.56 -23.70 -10.57
CA ARG A 25 4.83 -23.49 -11.82
C ARG A 25 3.89 -22.30 -11.69
N THR A 26 4.10 -21.29 -12.53
CA THR A 26 3.24 -20.11 -12.62
C THR A 26 2.70 -19.94 -14.04
N THR A 27 1.41 -19.59 -14.16
CA THR A 27 0.80 -19.26 -15.45
C THR A 27 0.72 -17.76 -15.61
N ILE A 28 1.24 -17.23 -16.71
CA ILE A 28 1.21 -15.80 -17.03
C ILE A 28 0.30 -15.52 -18.23
N THR A 29 -0.36 -14.36 -18.22
CA THR A 29 -1.13 -13.88 -19.38
C THR A 29 -0.24 -13.01 -20.24
N ILE A 30 -0.16 -13.32 -21.54
CA ILE A 30 0.63 -12.55 -22.51
C ILE A 30 -0.25 -11.94 -23.60
N PRO A 31 0.14 -10.79 -24.18
CA PRO A 31 -0.56 -10.22 -25.33
C PRO A 31 -0.68 -11.21 -26.49
N ARG A 32 -1.83 -11.20 -27.18
CA ARG A 32 -2.10 -12.09 -28.33
C ARG A 32 -1.02 -11.99 -29.42
N GLN A 33 -0.54 -10.78 -29.69
CA GLN A 33 0.50 -10.51 -30.70
C GLN A 33 1.85 -11.14 -30.33
N LEU A 34 2.24 -11.10 -29.06
CA LEU A 34 3.46 -11.74 -28.57
C LEU A 34 3.36 -13.26 -28.71
N LYS A 35 2.21 -13.85 -28.35
CA LYS A 35 1.96 -15.29 -28.54
C LYS A 35 2.06 -15.71 -30.01
N ALA A 36 1.60 -14.88 -30.95
CA ALA A 36 1.73 -15.14 -32.37
C ALA A 36 3.21 -15.16 -32.82
N ARG A 37 4.01 -14.19 -32.35
CA ARG A 37 5.47 -14.15 -32.59
C ARG A 37 6.20 -15.36 -31.99
N MET A 38 5.82 -15.78 -30.78
CA MET A 38 6.38 -16.98 -30.15
C MET A 38 6.09 -18.23 -30.96
N LYS A 39 4.85 -18.39 -31.46
CA LYS A 39 4.51 -19.52 -32.34
C LYS A 39 5.29 -19.51 -33.66
N ALA A 40 5.48 -18.33 -34.25
CA ALA A 40 6.24 -18.18 -35.50
C ALA A 40 7.72 -18.56 -35.36
N ALA A 41 8.32 -18.36 -34.17
CA ALA A 41 9.69 -18.77 -33.88
C ALA A 41 9.87 -20.30 -33.76
N GLY A 42 8.77 -21.07 -33.71
CA GLY A 42 8.77 -22.53 -33.72
C GLY A 42 9.13 -23.18 -32.38
N GLU A 43 9.25 -24.51 -32.41
CA GLU A 43 9.46 -25.35 -31.21
C GLU A 43 10.92 -25.43 -30.74
N ARG A 44 11.85 -24.82 -31.48
CA ARG A 44 13.29 -24.84 -31.14
C ARG A 44 13.65 -23.93 -29.96
N VAL A 45 12.71 -23.10 -29.50
CA VAL A 45 12.93 -22.14 -28.41
C VAL A 45 12.30 -22.67 -27.12
N ASN A 46 13.12 -22.80 -26.08
CA ASN A 46 12.63 -23.08 -24.73
C ASN A 46 12.09 -21.78 -24.10
N TRP A 47 10.78 -21.57 -24.25
CA TRP A 47 10.12 -20.36 -23.75
C TRP A 47 10.23 -20.17 -22.23
N SER A 48 10.31 -21.26 -21.45
CA SER A 48 10.49 -21.17 -20.00
C SER A 48 11.87 -20.58 -19.66
N ALA A 49 12.92 -21.01 -20.37
CA ALA A 49 14.27 -20.46 -20.17
C ALA A 49 14.34 -18.97 -20.54
N VAL A 50 13.74 -18.60 -21.68
CA VAL A 50 13.67 -17.19 -22.13
C VAL A 50 12.89 -16.33 -21.12
N ALA A 51 11.79 -16.85 -20.56
CA ALA A 51 11.01 -16.15 -19.56
C ALA A 51 11.79 -15.96 -18.25
N SER A 52 12.47 -17.02 -17.77
CA SER A 52 13.34 -16.94 -16.58
C SER A 52 14.44 -15.89 -16.75
N GLU A 53 15.15 -15.91 -17.87
CA GLU A 53 16.21 -14.92 -18.16
C GLU A 53 15.66 -13.48 -18.19
N ALA A 54 14.51 -13.28 -18.83
CA ALA A 54 13.86 -11.97 -18.87
C ALA A 54 13.43 -11.48 -17.47
N PHE A 55 12.91 -12.38 -16.62
CA PHE A 55 12.56 -12.04 -15.24
C PHE A 55 13.80 -11.72 -14.40
N GLU A 56 14.87 -12.50 -14.51
CA GLU A 56 16.13 -12.23 -13.80
C GLU A 56 16.75 -10.91 -14.26
N ALA A 57 16.75 -10.62 -15.56
CA ALA A 57 17.25 -9.35 -16.08
C ALA A 57 16.43 -8.17 -15.53
N TRP A 58 15.10 -8.27 -15.55
CA TRP A 58 14.22 -7.23 -14.99
C TRP A 58 14.45 -7.05 -13.49
N LEU A 59 14.53 -8.14 -12.72
CA LEU A 59 14.83 -8.11 -11.29
C LEU A 59 16.20 -7.50 -11.03
N SER A 60 17.23 -7.80 -11.81
CA SER A 60 18.57 -7.22 -11.63
C SER A 60 18.58 -5.71 -11.89
N GLU A 61 17.79 -5.23 -12.86
CA GLU A 61 17.66 -3.81 -13.16
C GLU A 61 16.87 -3.06 -12.09
N HIS A 62 15.86 -3.72 -11.49
CA HIS A 62 14.95 -3.10 -10.53
C HIS A 62 15.35 -3.33 -9.06
N ALA A 63 16.15 -4.35 -8.76
CA ALA A 63 16.69 -4.60 -7.42
C ALA A 63 17.64 -3.47 -6.95
N ASN A 64 18.28 -2.77 -7.89
CA ASN A 64 19.08 -1.57 -7.58
C ASN A 64 18.27 -0.27 -7.70
N LYS A 65 17.02 -0.34 -8.16
CA LYS A 65 16.07 0.78 -8.27
C LYS A 65 14.93 0.67 -7.25
N GLU A 66 15.02 -0.23 -6.27
CA GLU A 66 14.36 0.03 -5.00
C GLU A 66 14.86 1.41 -4.60
N GLN A 67 13.99 2.42 -4.72
CA GLN A 67 14.16 3.64 -3.97
C GLN A 67 14.54 3.16 -2.57
N PRO A 68 15.67 3.60 -2.01
CA PRO A 68 16.01 3.19 -0.66
C PRO A 68 14.73 3.38 0.13
N MET A 69 14.19 2.29 0.68
CA MET A 69 13.24 2.41 1.78
C MET A 69 13.88 3.49 2.66
N PRO A 70 13.16 4.58 3.00
CA PRO A 70 13.73 5.62 3.83
C PRO A 70 14.45 4.91 4.95
N GLU A 71 15.78 5.12 5.04
CA GLU A 71 16.65 4.37 5.94
C GLU A 71 15.89 4.27 7.26
N LEU A 72 15.61 3.03 7.69
CA LEU A 72 14.97 2.83 8.99
C LEU A 72 15.79 3.69 9.96
N PRO A 73 15.16 4.66 10.64
CA PRO A 73 15.89 5.63 11.45
C PRO A 73 16.86 4.85 12.33
N ASP A 74 18.09 5.36 12.42
CA ASP A 74 19.18 4.71 13.15
C ASP A 74 18.65 4.19 14.50
N LYS A 75 19.13 3.04 14.94
CA LYS A 75 18.62 2.40 16.18
C LYS A 75 18.72 3.39 17.36
N ASP A 76 19.72 4.25 17.32
CA ASP A 76 19.91 5.32 18.28
C ASP A 76 18.91 6.48 18.11
N ASP A 77 18.55 6.88 16.88
CA ASP A 77 17.45 7.83 16.59
C ASP A 77 16.08 7.26 17.02
N ALA A 78 15.85 5.97 16.83
CA ALA A 78 14.64 5.29 17.29
C ALA A 78 14.56 5.23 18.82
N ILE A 79 15.70 4.99 19.51
CA ILE A 79 15.79 5.00 20.97
C ILE A 79 15.66 6.43 21.52
N GLU A 80 16.24 7.43 20.87
CA GLU A 80 16.14 8.83 21.29
C GLU A 80 14.72 9.36 21.07
N ARG A 81 14.06 8.97 19.98
CA ARG A 81 12.63 9.23 19.74
C ARG A 81 11.74 8.58 20.78
N LEU A 82 11.99 7.31 21.15
CA LEU A 82 11.26 6.63 22.20
C LEU A 82 11.49 7.25 23.59
N ARG A 83 12.72 7.71 23.87
CA ARG A 83 13.03 8.44 25.11
C ARG A 83 12.40 9.83 25.16
N ARG A 84 12.22 10.52 24.02
CA ARG A 84 11.41 11.76 23.96
C ARG A 84 9.95 11.47 24.23
N LEU A 85 9.37 10.46 23.59
CA LEU A 85 7.98 10.03 23.80
C LEU A 85 7.71 9.53 25.23
N GLN A 86 8.71 8.96 25.90
CA GLN A 86 8.59 8.49 27.28
C GLN A 86 8.73 9.60 28.33
N ASN A 87 9.37 10.72 27.99
CA ASN A 87 9.63 11.85 28.90
C ASN A 87 8.81 13.10 28.60
N GLU A 88 8.06 13.12 27.49
CA GLU A 88 6.97 14.06 27.32
C GLU A 88 5.92 13.74 28.40
N PRO A 89 5.60 14.68 29.31
CA PRO A 89 4.51 14.45 30.26
C PRO A 89 3.27 14.17 29.42
N GLU A 90 2.61 13.02 29.63
CA GLU A 90 1.36 12.65 28.98
C GLU A 90 0.40 13.84 28.99
N ALA A 91 0.47 14.67 27.95
CA ALA A 91 -0.25 15.91 27.88
C ALA A 91 -1.65 15.56 27.41
N ARG A 92 -2.46 15.02 28.33
CA ARG A 92 -3.92 15.01 28.28
C ARG A 92 -4.56 14.63 26.94
N HIS A 93 -4.10 13.59 26.27
CA HIS A 93 -4.85 12.94 25.17
C HIS A 93 -5.21 11.50 25.55
N ALA A 94 -5.65 11.29 26.80
CA ALA A 94 -6.14 10.05 27.37
C ALA A 94 -7.53 9.65 26.81
N GLY A 95 -7.64 9.63 25.47
CA GLY A 95 -8.80 9.20 24.72
C GLY A 95 -8.32 8.58 23.42
N THR A 96 -7.64 7.43 23.50
CA THR A 96 -7.41 6.49 22.39
C THR A 96 -7.06 7.16 21.05
N THR A 97 -5.85 7.71 20.86
CA THR A 97 -5.38 8.02 19.49
C THR A 97 -5.32 6.71 18.70
N GLY A 98 -6.38 6.43 17.94
CA GLY A 98 -6.56 5.19 17.21
C GLY A 98 -5.50 5.02 16.13
N ARG A 99 -5.33 3.79 15.63
CA ARG A 99 -4.41 3.46 14.52
C ARG A 99 -4.51 4.45 13.35
N ALA A 100 -5.72 4.92 13.04
CA ALA A 100 -5.98 5.88 11.98
C ALA A 100 -5.27 7.23 12.19
N TYR A 101 -5.26 7.76 13.42
CA TYR A 101 -4.57 8.99 13.78
C TYR A 101 -3.07 8.89 13.49
N VAL A 102 -2.44 7.80 13.95
CA VAL A 102 -1.01 7.55 13.72
C VAL A 102 -0.70 7.44 12.22
N LEU A 103 -1.58 6.80 11.44
CA LEU A 103 -1.44 6.72 9.98
C LEU A 103 -1.56 8.09 9.31
N GLY A 104 -2.47 8.94 9.79
CA GLY A 104 -2.64 10.31 9.33
C GLY A 104 -1.39 11.15 9.54
N GLN A 105 -0.87 11.13 10.76
CA GLN A 105 0.36 11.82 11.13
C GLN A 105 1.54 11.31 10.29
N HIS A 106 1.68 9.99 10.16
CA HIS A 106 2.75 9.39 9.36
C HIS A 106 2.68 9.79 7.89
N TRP A 107 1.51 9.70 7.27
CA TRP A 107 1.32 10.13 5.88
C TRP A 107 1.69 11.60 5.71
N ALA A 108 1.22 12.47 6.62
CA ALA A 108 1.52 13.90 6.58
C ALA A 108 3.03 14.20 6.70
N MET A 109 3.74 13.43 7.52
CA MET A 109 5.19 13.56 7.74
C MET A 109 6.04 13.04 6.57
N ALA A 110 5.68 11.88 6.02
CA ALA A 110 6.56 11.14 5.13
C ALA A 110 6.28 11.34 3.65
N ASP A 111 5.03 11.64 3.29
CA ASP A 111 4.57 11.44 1.91
C ASP A 111 3.62 12.53 1.39
N ALA A 112 2.89 13.23 2.27
CA ALA A 112 1.98 14.28 1.86
C ALA A 112 2.74 15.52 1.34
N HIS A 113 2.30 16.05 0.20
CA HIS A 113 2.76 17.35 -0.28
C HIS A 113 2.03 18.48 0.50
N PRO A 114 2.65 19.66 0.76
CA PRO A 114 1.98 20.76 1.49
C PRO A 114 0.61 21.16 0.91
N VAL A 115 0.50 21.18 -0.41
CA VAL A 115 -0.78 21.44 -1.12
C VAL A 115 -1.85 20.39 -0.82
N GLU A 116 -1.47 19.13 -0.59
CA GLU A 116 -2.43 18.07 -0.22
C GLU A 116 -2.93 18.25 1.22
N LEU A 117 -2.05 18.66 2.15
CA LEU A 117 -2.41 18.97 3.53
C LEU A 117 -3.30 20.22 3.62
N GLN A 118 -3.01 21.25 2.83
CA GLN A 118 -3.89 22.41 2.71
C GLN A 118 -5.28 22.01 2.19
N ARG A 119 -5.35 21.16 1.18
CA ARG A 119 -6.64 20.64 0.67
C ARG A 119 -7.37 19.80 1.71
N LEU A 120 -6.64 19.02 2.51
CA LEU A 120 -7.22 18.28 3.63
C LEU A 120 -7.82 19.22 4.67
N GLU A 121 -7.11 20.29 5.03
CA GLU A 121 -7.61 21.34 5.93
C GLU A 121 -8.89 21.98 5.37
N GLU A 122 -8.90 22.35 4.08
CA GLU A 122 -10.09 22.84 3.38
C GLU A 122 -11.25 21.84 3.39
N PHE A 123 -10.97 20.54 3.21
CA PHE A 123 -11.98 19.48 3.25
C PHE A 123 -12.61 19.36 4.64
N CYS A 124 -11.78 19.38 5.68
CA CYS A 124 -12.20 19.29 7.08
C CYS A 124 -12.95 20.52 7.56
N ALA A 125 -12.61 21.71 7.06
CA ALA A 125 -13.33 22.95 7.32
C ALA A 125 -14.62 23.09 6.47
N GLY A 126 -14.85 22.19 5.51
CA GLY A 126 -15.95 22.27 4.57
C GLY A 126 -17.28 21.72 5.11
N PRO A 127 -18.42 22.11 4.50
CA PRO A 127 -19.76 21.72 4.93
C PRO A 127 -20.10 20.24 4.78
N LEU A 128 -19.19 19.46 4.18
CA LEU A 128 -19.28 18.01 4.12
C LEU A 128 -19.10 17.38 5.49
N LEU A 129 -18.32 18.03 6.37
CA LEU A 129 -18.03 17.59 7.73
C LEU A 129 -18.65 18.52 8.80
N ASP A 130 -19.40 19.55 8.39
CA ASP A 130 -20.25 20.32 9.31
C ASP A 130 -21.26 19.40 10.00
N GLY A 131 -21.16 19.31 11.33
CA GLY A 131 -22.00 18.49 12.18
C GLY A 131 -21.19 17.80 13.29
N THR A 132 -21.89 17.26 14.29
CA THR A 132 -21.21 16.43 15.28
C THR A 132 -20.87 15.07 14.69
N TRP A 133 -20.01 14.33 15.38
CA TRP A 133 -19.68 12.96 14.99
C TRP A 133 -20.92 12.05 14.92
N GLU A 134 -21.91 12.27 15.79
CA GLU A 134 -23.20 11.59 15.74
C GLU A 134 -23.98 11.89 14.45
N ASP A 135 -23.89 13.12 13.93
CA ASP A 135 -24.52 13.50 12.66
C ASP A 135 -23.87 12.77 11.49
N LEU A 136 -22.54 12.65 11.51
CA LEU A 136 -21.79 11.90 10.51
C LEU A 136 -22.13 10.41 10.57
N LYS A 137 -22.17 9.79 11.76
CA LYS A 137 -22.61 8.40 11.93
C LYS A 137 -24.00 8.16 11.34
N THR A 138 -24.93 9.08 11.57
CA THR A 138 -26.30 8.99 11.08
C THR A 138 -26.35 9.13 9.57
N ARG A 139 -25.63 10.14 9.02
CA ARG A 139 -25.53 10.42 7.59
C ARG A 139 -24.89 9.28 6.80
N PHE A 140 -23.91 8.61 7.41
CA PHE A 140 -23.09 7.55 6.81
C PHE A 140 -23.41 6.13 7.30
N SER A 141 -24.57 5.91 7.92
CA SER A 141 -25.06 4.57 8.28
C SER A 141 -25.16 3.59 7.11
N ASP A 142 -25.25 4.10 5.87
CA ASP A 142 -25.18 3.30 4.64
C ASP A 142 -23.74 3.14 4.16
N ARG A 143 -23.30 1.89 4.06
CA ARG A 143 -22.02 1.46 3.50
C ARG A 143 -21.68 2.12 2.14
N ARG A 144 -22.67 2.34 1.28
CA ARG A 144 -22.46 3.00 -0.03
C ARG A 144 -22.04 4.44 0.15
N LYS A 145 -22.58 5.13 1.16
CA LYS A 145 -22.22 6.51 1.49
C LYS A 145 -20.83 6.59 2.11
N ILE A 146 -20.41 5.62 2.92
CA ILE A 146 -19.03 5.54 3.44
C ILE A 146 -18.04 5.38 2.28
N LYS A 147 -18.28 4.45 1.35
CA LYS A 147 -17.42 4.29 0.16
C LYS A 147 -17.35 5.55 -0.68
N LYS A 148 -18.48 6.25 -0.83
CA LYS A 148 -18.54 7.55 -1.49
C LYS A 148 -17.70 8.58 -0.73
N LEU A 149 -17.80 8.65 0.59
CA LEU A 149 -17.02 9.56 1.42
C LEU A 149 -15.51 9.32 1.27
N PHE A 150 -15.03 8.08 1.35
CA PHE A 150 -13.61 7.74 1.14
C PHE A 150 -13.12 8.20 -0.24
N ARG A 151 -13.91 7.94 -1.29
CA ARG A 151 -13.58 8.37 -2.64
C ARG A 151 -13.55 9.89 -2.75
N ASP A 152 -14.56 10.56 -2.22
CA ASP A 152 -14.70 12.01 -2.33
C ASP A 152 -13.59 12.72 -1.53
N PHE A 153 -13.26 12.21 -0.34
CA PHE A 153 -12.08 12.59 0.45
C PHE A 153 -10.79 12.46 -0.36
N THR A 154 -10.54 11.28 -0.95
CA THR A 154 -9.30 11.01 -1.67
C THR A 154 -9.17 11.91 -2.89
N ALA A 155 -10.25 12.09 -3.66
CA ALA A 155 -10.23 13.00 -4.79
C ALA A 155 -10.00 14.45 -4.34
N TRP A 156 -10.54 14.87 -3.20
CA TRP A 156 -10.31 16.21 -2.70
C TRP A 156 -8.83 16.46 -2.38
N VAL A 157 -8.21 15.57 -1.61
CA VAL A 157 -6.78 15.63 -1.24
C VAL A 157 -5.91 15.67 -2.51
N LEU A 158 -6.22 14.82 -3.50
CA LEU A 158 -5.49 14.76 -4.76
C LEU A 158 -5.78 15.92 -5.74
N GLY A 159 -6.67 16.85 -5.37
CA GLY A 159 -6.96 18.06 -6.17
C GLY A 159 -7.96 17.83 -7.30
N HIS A 160 -8.81 16.83 -7.18
CA HIS A 160 -9.92 16.53 -8.10
C HIS A 160 -11.28 17.05 -7.59
N LYS A 161 -11.29 18.04 -6.68
CA LYS A 161 -12.51 18.54 -6.01
C LYS A 161 -13.59 19.02 -6.97
N ASP A 162 -13.20 19.72 -8.03
CA ASP A 162 -14.13 20.28 -9.03
C ASP A 162 -14.86 19.20 -9.84
N ARG A 163 -14.33 17.96 -9.84
CA ARG A 163 -14.84 16.86 -10.65
C ARG A 163 -15.88 16.00 -9.94
N LEU A 164 -16.14 16.26 -8.65
CA LEU A 164 -17.04 15.44 -7.82
C LEU A 164 -18.46 16.01 -7.68
N HIS A 165 -18.66 17.31 -7.92
CA HIS A 165 -19.86 18.02 -7.43
C HIS A 165 -20.99 18.25 -8.43
N SER A 166 -20.90 17.81 -9.69
CA SER A 166 -22.02 17.91 -10.61
C SER A 166 -22.54 16.54 -11.05
N THR A 167 -23.76 16.23 -10.65
CA THR A 167 -24.52 15.08 -11.17
C THR A 167 -24.79 15.16 -12.67
N GLU A 168 -24.68 16.36 -13.26
CA GLU A 168 -24.80 16.58 -14.70
C GLU A 168 -23.45 16.55 -15.42
N GLU A 169 -22.37 17.16 -14.92
CA GLU A 169 -21.08 17.07 -15.62
C GLU A 169 -20.39 15.73 -15.40
N ALA A 170 -20.70 14.99 -14.33
CA ALA A 170 -20.29 13.59 -14.20
C ALA A 170 -20.84 12.70 -15.31
N LYS A 171 -21.98 13.06 -15.93
CA LYS A 171 -22.48 12.39 -17.15
C LYS A 171 -21.69 12.82 -18.39
N LEU A 172 -21.17 14.04 -18.41
CA LEU A 172 -20.38 14.58 -19.51
C LEU A 172 -18.94 14.06 -19.52
N TYR A 173 -18.34 13.82 -18.34
CA TYR A 173 -16.93 13.43 -18.18
C TYR A 173 -16.74 12.14 -17.34
N PRO A 174 -17.25 10.98 -17.78
CA PRO A 174 -17.13 9.72 -17.04
C PRO A 174 -15.68 9.23 -16.89
N ALA A 175 -14.77 9.64 -17.79
CA ALA A 175 -13.36 9.28 -17.75
C ALA A 175 -12.65 9.80 -16.49
N ASP A 176 -13.05 10.97 -16.00
CA ASP A 176 -12.43 11.61 -14.84
C ASP A 176 -12.78 10.91 -13.52
N VAL A 177 -14.04 10.46 -13.38
CA VAL A 177 -14.47 9.67 -12.21
C VAL A 177 -13.73 8.34 -12.14
N GLU A 178 -13.49 7.72 -13.30
CA GLU A 178 -12.76 6.45 -13.37
C GLU A 178 -11.26 6.64 -13.09
N GLN A 179 -10.69 7.77 -13.50
CA GLN A 179 -9.31 8.14 -13.14
C GLN A 179 -9.16 8.29 -11.62
N VAL A 180 -10.07 9.01 -10.96
CA VAL A 180 -10.08 9.13 -9.48
C VAL A 180 -10.18 7.76 -8.84
N ARG A 181 -11.11 6.90 -9.30
CA ARG A 181 -11.28 5.54 -8.76
C ARG A 181 -10.00 4.71 -8.84
N ARG A 182 -9.24 4.85 -9.93
CA ARG A 182 -7.95 4.17 -10.10
C ARG A 182 -6.89 4.67 -9.13
N GLN A 183 -7.01 5.89 -8.61
CA GLN A 183 -6.08 6.47 -7.64
C GLN A 183 -6.46 6.23 -6.18
N VAL A 184 -7.74 5.96 -5.88
CA VAL A 184 -8.19 5.71 -4.50
C VAL A 184 -7.40 4.57 -3.86
N LYS A 185 -7.32 3.42 -4.53
CA LYS A 185 -6.65 2.24 -3.96
C LYS A 185 -5.14 2.47 -3.76
N PRO A 186 -4.36 2.94 -4.76
CA PRO A 186 -2.95 3.28 -4.57
C PRO A 186 -2.72 4.29 -3.46
N PHE A 187 -3.54 5.34 -3.36
CA PHE A 187 -3.42 6.32 -2.27
C PHE A 187 -3.50 5.65 -0.89
N TRP A 188 -4.53 4.84 -0.65
CA TRP A 188 -4.69 4.21 0.67
C TRP A 188 -3.67 3.10 0.93
N GLU A 189 -3.36 2.25 -0.05
CA GLU A 189 -2.47 1.11 0.17
C GLU A 189 -0.99 1.48 0.16
N GLU A 190 -0.57 2.31 -0.80
CA GLU A 190 0.85 2.59 -1.03
C GLU A 190 1.32 3.82 -0.24
N ARG A 191 0.52 4.89 -0.20
CA ARG A 191 0.90 6.14 0.47
C ARG A 191 0.53 6.15 1.95
N VAL A 192 -0.63 5.61 2.31
CA VAL A 192 -1.11 5.57 3.70
C VAL A 192 -0.75 4.26 4.42
N GLY A 193 -0.59 3.14 3.72
CA GLY A 193 -0.33 1.83 4.33
C GLY A 193 -1.59 1.14 4.89
N VAL A 194 -2.76 1.42 4.30
CA VAL A 194 -4.04 0.82 4.64
C VAL A 194 -4.48 -0.11 3.53
N GLU A 195 -4.50 -1.41 3.83
CA GLU A 195 -4.99 -2.43 2.90
C GLU A 195 -6.49 -2.24 2.62
N VAL A 196 -6.87 -1.94 1.38
CA VAL A 196 -8.28 -1.72 1.01
C VAL A 196 -8.91 -3.08 0.66
N ILE A 197 -9.28 -3.82 1.71
CA ILE A 197 -9.89 -5.14 1.56
C ILE A 197 -11.35 -5.00 1.09
N PRO A 198 -11.74 -5.58 -0.06
CA PRO A 198 -13.14 -5.62 -0.50
C PRO A 198 -14.00 -6.30 0.58
N GLY A 199 -15.01 -5.60 1.09
CA GLY A 199 -15.88 -6.16 2.12
C GLY A 199 -15.53 -5.73 3.54
N LYS A 200 -14.34 -5.17 3.79
CA LYS A 200 -14.00 -4.51 5.05
C LYS A 200 -14.50 -3.08 5.03
N ASP A 201 -15.24 -2.68 6.06
CA ASP A 201 -15.70 -1.31 6.22
C ASP A 201 -14.76 -0.57 7.17
N TYR A 202 -14.04 0.40 6.60
CA TYR A 202 -13.43 1.45 7.39
C TYR A 202 -14.54 2.41 7.76
N GLY A 203 -14.93 2.39 9.04
CA GLY A 203 -15.94 3.29 9.55
C GLY A 203 -15.54 4.75 9.32
N PRO A 204 -16.48 5.69 9.27
CA PRO A 204 -16.14 7.09 9.08
C PRO A 204 -15.24 7.62 10.23
N GLU A 205 -15.20 6.93 11.39
CA GLU A 205 -14.27 7.21 12.50
C GLU A 205 -12.83 7.20 12.00
N PHE A 206 -12.51 6.26 11.09
CA PHE A 206 -11.19 6.12 10.53
C PHE A 206 -10.76 7.40 9.80
N LEU A 207 -11.61 7.98 8.96
CA LEU A 207 -11.27 9.21 8.22
C LEU A 207 -11.14 10.41 9.16
N SER A 208 -11.98 10.48 10.18
CA SER A 208 -11.91 11.53 11.19
C SER A 208 -10.58 11.49 11.93
N ASP A 209 -10.23 10.33 12.50
CA ASP A 209 -8.99 10.14 13.24
C ASP A 209 -7.77 10.35 12.34
N PHE A 210 -7.79 9.79 11.12
CA PHE A 210 -6.75 10.00 10.12
C PHE A 210 -6.54 11.47 9.80
N SER A 211 -7.61 12.21 9.53
CA SER A 211 -7.51 13.63 9.21
C SER A 211 -7.00 14.43 10.39
N ALA A 212 -7.47 14.13 11.62
CA ALA A 212 -6.99 14.77 12.84
C ALA A 212 -5.48 14.57 13.03
N GLY A 213 -4.97 13.36 12.82
CA GLY A 213 -3.54 13.08 12.92
C GLY A 213 -2.70 13.79 11.87
N ALA A 214 -3.19 13.86 10.63
CA ALA A 214 -2.52 14.58 9.55
C ALA A 214 -2.50 16.09 9.79
N LEU A 215 -3.63 16.66 10.23
CA LEU A 215 -3.76 18.10 10.49
C LEU A 215 -2.99 18.55 11.73
N ALA A 216 -2.90 17.72 12.78
CA ALA A 216 -2.06 18.02 13.94
C ALA A 216 -0.60 18.26 13.54
N PHE A 217 -0.05 17.40 12.66
CA PHE A 217 1.29 17.63 12.11
C PHE A 217 1.36 18.86 11.20
N TRP A 218 0.35 19.07 10.34
CA TRP A 218 0.29 20.21 9.45
C TRP A 218 0.30 21.55 10.21
N ASP A 219 -0.44 21.65 11.31
CA ASP A 219 -0.47 22.84 12.16
C ASP A 219 0.90 23.16 12.76
N GLU A 220 1.67 22.16 13.16
CA GLU A 220 3.05 22.34 13.67
C GLU A 220 4.06 22.72 12.58
N ALA A 221 3.81 22.29 11.35
CA ALA A 221 4.71 22.47 10.21
C ALA A 221 4.46 23.79 9.46
N LYS A 222 3.20 24.21 9.32
CA LYS A 222 2.80 25.35 8.49
C LYS A 222 3.37 26.68 8.96
N ASP A 223 3.56 26.86 10.26
CA ASP A 223 4.18 28.06 10.84
C ASP A 223 5.69 28.21 10.50
N LYS A 224 6.30 27.14 9.96
CA LYS A 224 7.73 27.08 9.65
C LYS A 224 8.03 27.10 8.15
N LEU A 225 7.00 27.09 7.30
CA LEU A 225 7.10 27.13 5.83
C LEU A 225 6.92 28.55 5.29
#